data_AF-A0A538PZB3-F1
#
_entry.id   AF-A0A538PZB3-F1
#
_cell.length_a   1.000
_cell.length_b   1.000
_cell.length_c   1.000
_cell.angle_alpha   90.00
_cell.angle_beta   90.00
_cell.angle_gamma   90.00
#
_symmetry.space_group_name_H-M   'P 1'
#
loop_
_entity.id
_entity.type
_entity.pdbx_description
1 polymer ?
#
loop_
_entity_poly.entity_id
_entity_poly.type
_entity_poly.pdbx_seq_one_letter_code
_entity_poly.pdbx_strand_id
1 'polypeptide(L)'
;AHGEIAALNQLAGKAPGATLYVNLEPCNHHGRTPPCAPVVRDAGVARVVVGIEDPIDDHRGGIAVLRRAKVPVTVGVLREECERANRPFLTWALLHRPAFTLKAAITLDGKIATVAGRSKWITGDAARADVMRLRDTHDAVLVGIGTVLADDPWLTARRQGGRNPIRVVVDSRLRTPPEANVLRGQHGPRTIVACGGDAPAAREAALVARGAEVWRLRTHASGRVDLSALAHRLGKAGITSVLVEGGGEIHAYMLERGLADEIVIYLAPKVVGGPAKSWVGGKGLASLTAAHRFVFDSDPVRLDGDLRLRFVPAPIPVRPMPPDIDD
;
A
#
# COMPACT_ATOMS: atom_id res chain seq x y z
N ALA A 1 -19.20 5.90 -8.03
CA ALA A 1 -20.26 4.91 -7.75
C ALA A 1 -19.58 3.57 -7.45
N HIS A 2 -20.20 2.68 -6.67
CA HIS A 2 -19.69 1.31 -6.47
C HIS A 2 -19.69 0.51 -7.77
N GLY A 3 -18.97 -0.62 -7.81
CA GLY A 3 -18.80 -1.43 -9.03
C GLY A 3 -20.13 -1.95 -9.58
N GLU A 4 -21.02 -2.38 -8.70
CA GLU A 4 -22.36 -2.87 -9.02
C GLU A 4 -23.21 -1.78 -9.67
N ILE A 5 -23.21 -0.58 -9.09
CA ILE A 5 -23.95 0.57 -9.62
C ILE A 5 -23.37 1.00 -10.97
N ALA A 6 -22.05 1.03 -11.11
CA ALA A 6 -21.40 1.39 -12.36
C ALA A 6 -21.73 0.38 -13.49
N ALA A 7 -21.75 -0.92 -13.18
CA ALA A 7 -22.14 -1.97 -14.10
C ALA A 7 -23.62 -1.87 -14.48
N LEU A 8 -24.51 -1.72 -13.51
CA LEU A 8 -25.95 -1.60 -13.76
C LEU A 8 -26.31 -0.34 -14.55
N ASN A 9 -25.61 0.78 -14.33
CA ASN A 9 -25.83 2.01 -15.09
C ASN A 9 -25.55 1.84 -16.59
N GLN A 10 -24.66 0.93 -16.98
CA GLN A 10 -24.44 0.60 -18.41
C GLN A 10 -25.64 -0.13 -19.03
N LEU A 11 -26.52 -0.68 -18.20
CA LEU A 11 -27.74 -1.38 -18.59
C LEU A 11 -29.01 -0.60 -18.20
N ALA A 12 -28.91 0.72 -18.06
CA ALA A 12 -30.01 1.58 -17.64
C ALA A 12 -30.66 1.15 -16.31
N GLY A 13 -29.88 0.56 -15.40
CA GLY A 13 -30.31 0.16 -14.06
C GLY A 13 -31.10 -1.16 -14.00
N LYS A 14 -31.27 -1.88 -15.11
CA LYS A 14 -32.00 -3.15 -15.18
C LYS A 14 -31.15 -4.23 -15.85
N ALA A 15 -31.18 -5.44 -15.30
CA ALA A 15 -30.41 -6.57 -15.80
C ALA A 15 -31.21 -7.89 -15.69
N PRO A 16 -32.42 -7.96 -16.28
CA PRO A 16 -33.28 -9.14 -16.17
C PRO A 16 -32.59 -10.38 -16.74
N GLY A 17 -32.56 -11.47 -15.96
CA GLY A 17 -31.98 -12.74 -16.41
C GLY A 17 -30.45 -12.80 -16.37
N ALA A 18 -29.76 -11.68 -16.11
CA ALA A 18 -28.31 -11.62 -16.11
C ALA A 18 -27.69 -12.26 -14.86
N THR A 19 -26.42 -12.66 -14.97
CA THR A 19 -25.58 -13.02 -13.80
C THR A 19 -24.66 -11.86 -13.47
N LEU A 20 -24.68 -11.40 -12.23
CA LEU A 20 -23.76 -10.37 -11.73
C LEU A 20 -22.55 -11.04 -11.06
N TYR A 21 -21.34 -10.71 -11.50
CA TYR A 21 -20.08 -11.12 -10.87
C TYR A 21 -19.48 -9.93 -10.14
N VAL A 22 -19.19 -10.11 -8.85
CA VAL A 22 -18.58 -9.08 -7.99
C VAL A 22 -17.42 -9.68 -7.22
N ASN A 23 -16.33 -8.91 -7.09
CA ASN A 23 -15.15 -9.35 -6.36
C ASN A 23 -15.33 -9.28 -4.83
N LEU A 24 -16.22 -8.41 -4.35
CA LEU A 24 -16.56 -8.21 -2.93
C LEU A 24 -18.08 -8.28 -2.74
N GLU A 25 -18.53 -8.73 -1.57
CA GLU A 25 -19.95 -8.77 -1.21
C GLU A 25 -20.63 -7.40 -1.44
N PRO A 26 -21.79 -7.36 -2.11
CA PRO A 26 -22.52 -6.11 -2.29
C PRO A 26 -22.92 -5.48 -0.96
N CYS A 27 -22.59 -4.21 -0.77
CA CYS A 27 -22.81 -3.56 0.52
C CYS A 27 -24.31 -3.50 0.91
N ASN A 28 -24.58 -3.60 2.22
CA ASN A 28 -25.92 -3.53 2.78
C ASN A 28 -26.12 -2.41 3.82
N HIS A 29 -25.14 -1.54 3.97
CA HIS A 29 -25.20 -0.38 4.87
C HIS A 29 -25.46 0.92 4.10
N HIS A 30 -26.05 1.91 4.78
CA HIS A 30 -26.17 3.27 4.25
C HIS A 30 -24.93 4.08 4.62
N GLY A 31 -24.02 4.23 3.65
CA GLY A 31 -22.83 5.07 3.79
C GLY A 31 -23.03 6.43 3.09
N ARG A 32 -22.01 6.85 2.33
CA ARG A 32 -22.11 8.04 1.45
C ARG A 32 -23.10 7.85 0.29
N THR A 33 -23.36 6.61 -0.08
CA THR A 33 -24.33 6.21 -1.11
C THR A 33 -25.26 5.13 -0.56
N PRO A 34 -26.46 4.96 -1.15
CA PRO A 34 -27.36 3.86 -0.82
C PRO A 34 -26.70 2.47 -0.98
N PRO A 35 -27.18 1.44 -0.26
CA PRO A 35 -26.64 0.09 -0.33
C PRO A 35 -26.84 -0.55 -1.71
N CYS A 36 -25.88 -1.36 -2.16
CA CYS A 36 -25.90 -1.99 -3.47
C CYS A 36 -26.81 -3.21 -3.51
N ALA A 37 -26.90 -4.00 -2.43
CA ALA A 37 -27.68 -5.24 -2.43
C ALA A 37 -29.18 -5.04 -2.78
N PRO A 38 -29.89 -4.03 -2.24
CA PRO A 38 -31.26 -3.73 -2.67
C PRO A 38 -31.36 -3.30 -4.14
N VAL A 39 -30.41 -2.51 -4.64
CA VAL A 39 -30.39 -2.06 -6.04
C VAL A 39 -30.17 -3.24 -6.98
N VAL A 40 -29.24 -4.14 -6.65
CA VAL A 40 -28.98 -5.36 -7.41
C VAL A 40 -30.21 -6.27 -7.46
N ARG A 41 -30.91 -6.43 -6.33
CA ARG A 41 -32.20 -7.14 -6.28
C ARG A 41 -33.21 -6.51 -7.24
N ASP A 42 -33.39 -5.19 -7.16
CA ASP A 42 -34.41 -4.46 -7.93
C ASP A 42 -34.06 -4.34 -9.43
N ALA A 43 -32.81 -4.59 -9.79
CA ALA A 43 -32.36 -4.69 -11.18
C ALA A 43 -32.84 -5.97 -11.89
N GLY A 44 -33.28 -7.00 -11.14
CA GLY A 44 -33.82 -8.24 -11.71
C GLY A 44 -32.75 -9.26 -12.13
N VAL A 45 -31.55 -9.21 -11.55
CA VAL A 45 -30.50 -10.21 -11.82
C VAL A 45 -30.98 -11.62 -11.44
N ALA A 46 -30.65 -12.60 -12.26
CA ALA A 46 -31.03 -14.00 -12.03
C ALA A 46 -30.08 -14.75 -11.11
N ARG A 47 -28.83 -14.28 -10.96
CA ARG A 47 -27.81 -14.89 -10.11
C ARG A 47 -26.74 -13.87 -9.73
N VAL A 48 -26.15 -14.01 -8.55
CA VAL A 48 -24.97 -13.27 -8.13
C VAL A 48 -23.83 -14.23 -7.80
N VAL A 49 -22.62 -13.90 -8.25
CA VAL A 49 -21.39 -14.62 -7.93
C VAL A 49 -20.45 -13.67 -7.20
N VAL A 50 -20.06 -14.03 -5.99
CA VAL A 50 -19.26 -13.22 -5.07
C VAL A 50 -17.89 -13.86 -4.87
N GLY A 51 -16.82 -13.08 -5.03
CA GLY A 51 -15.46 -13.51 -4.73
C GLY A 51 -15.22 -13.67 -3.24
N ILE A 52 -15.22 -12.56 -2.51
CA ILE A 52 -15.04 -12.51 -1.05
C ILE A 52 -16.21 -11.84 -0.34
N GLU A 53 -16.44 -12.27 0.90
CA GLU A 53 -17.39 -11.63 1.82
C GLU A 53 -16.79 -10.32 2.36
N ASP A 54 -17.64 -9.36 2.73
CA ASP A 54 -17.15 -8.12 3.34
C ASP A 54 -16.58 -8.46 4.73
N PRO A 55 -15.34 -8.09 5.06
CA PRO A 55 -14.78 -8.38 6.37
C PRO A 55 -15.43 -7.59 7.51
N ILE A 56 -16.08 -6.46 7.24
CA ILE A 56 -16.62 -5.53 8.23
C ILE A 56 -18.06 -5.91 8.57
N ASP A 57 -18.31 -6.29 9.82
CA ASP A 57 -19.61 -6.81 10.27
C ASP A 57 -20.79 -5.86 9.97
N ASP A 58 -20.60 -4.56 10.15
CA ASP A 58 -21.63 -3.55 9.85
C ASP A 58 -21.92 -3.39 8.35
N HIS A 59 -21.00 -3.82 7.47
CA HIS A 59 -21.15 -3.69 6.03
C HIS A 59 -21.72 -4.95 5.36
N ARG A 60 -21.55 -6.11 6.01
CA ARG A 60 -22.05 -7.43 5.58
C ARG A 60 -23.58 -7.48 5.46
N GLY A 61 -24.06 -8.60 4.93
CA GLY A 61 -25.48 -8.97 4.92
C GLY A 61 -26.15 -8.75 3.57
N GLY A 62 -25.42 -8.27 2.57
CA GLY A 62 -25.90 -8.16 1.20
C GLY A 62 -26.19 -9.52 0.57
N ILE A 63 -25.36 -10.52 0.85
CA ILE A 63 -25.61 -11.91 0.43
C ILE A 63 -26.93 -12.41 1.01
N ALA A 64 -27.18 -12.14 2.30
CA ALA A 64 -28.42 -12.56 2.97
C ALA A 64 -29.65 -11.84 2.38
N VAL A 65 -29.54 -10.54 2.07
CA VAL A 65 -30.61 -9.78 1.40
C VAL A 65 -30.96 -10.39 0.04
N LEU A 66 -29.95 -10.69 -0.78
CA LEU A 66 -30.15 -11.29 -2.11
C LEU A 66 -30.78 -12.68 -2.01
N ARG A 67 -30.29 -13.53 -1.10
CA ARG A 67 -30.84 -14.87 -0.86
C ARG A 67 -32.29 -14.82 -0.38
N ARG A 68 -32.65 -13.91 0.53
CA ARG A 68 -34.04 -13.71 0.99
C ARG A 68 -34.97 -13.27 -0.15
N ALA A 69 -34.46 -12.52 -1.11
CA ALA A 69 -35.17 -12.15 -2.33
C ALA A 69 -35.21 -13.28 -3.39
N LYS A 70 -34.79 -14.50 -3.03
CA LYS A 70 -34.72 -15.68 -3.91
C LYS A 70 -33.76 -15.52 -5.09
N VAL A 71 -32.77 -14.63 -5.00
CA VAL A 71 -31.67 -14.56 -5.97
C VAL A 71 -30.59 -15.56 -5.54
N PRO A 72 -30.25 -16.58 -6.36
CA PRO A 72 -29.16 -17.50 -6.09
C PRO A 72 -27.81 -16.78 -5.95
N VAL A 73 -27.05 -17.10 -4.90
CA VAL A 73 -25.73 -16.50 -4.63
C VAL A 73 -24.66 -17.59 -4.40
N THR A 74 -23.64 -17.61 -5.26
CA THR A 74 -22.42 -18.42 -5.09
C THR A 74 -21.31 -17.55 -4.50
N VAL A 75 -20.58 -18.04 -3.51
CA VAL A 75 -19.54 -17.28 -2.78
C VAL A 75 -18.21 -18.04 -2.85
N GLY A 76 -17.09 -17.33 -2.91
CA GLY A 76 -15.75 -17.92 -2.89
C GLY A 76 -15.14 -18.19 -4.27
N VAL A 77 -15.73 -17.64 -5.34
CA VAL A 77 -15.21 -17.83 -6.71
C VAL A 77 -14.01 -16.91 -6.93
N LEU A 78 -12.85 -17.47 -7.29
CA LEU A 78 -11.58 -16.73 -7.40
C LEU A 78 -11.25 -15.93 -6.12
N ARG A 79 -11.44 -16.58 -4.96
CA ARG A 79 -11.24 -15.95 -3.65
C ARG A 79 -9.87 -15.29 -3.54
N GLU A 80 -8.79 -16.03 -3.84
CA GLU A 80 -7.42 -15.54 -3.70
C GLU A 80 -7.14 -14.32 -4.58
N GLU A 81 -7.62 -14.32 -5.84
CA GLU A 81 -7.47 -13.19 -6.74
C GLU A 81 -8.28 -11.98 -6.28
N CYS A 82 -9.47 -12.21 -5.72
CA CYS A 82 -10.30 -11.15 -5.15
C CYS A 82 -9.68 -10.56 -3.88
N GLU A 83 -9.08 -11.38 -3.01
CA GLU A 83 -8.32 -10.91 -1.85
C GLU A 83 -7.12 -10.08 -2.29
N ARG A 84 -6.37 -10.55 -3.29
CA ARG A 84 -5.24 -9.80 -3.87
C ARG A 84 -5.70 -8.45 -4.43
N ALA A 85 -6.80 -8.40 -5.18
CA ALA A 85 -7.32 -7.17 -5.76
C ALA A 85 -7.82 -6.18 -4.70
N ASN A 86 -8.30 -6.68 -3.55
CA ASN A 86 -8.83 -5.87 -2.45
C ASN A 86 -7.84 -5.69 -1.29
N ARG A 87 -6.57 -6.09 -1.44
CA ARG A 87 -5.57 -6.10 -0.36
C ARG A 87 -5.51 -4.79 0.44
N PRO A 88 -5.45 -3.58 -0.16
CA PRO A 88 -5.48 -2.34 0.63
C PRO A 88 -6.70 -2.20 1.54
N PHE A 89 -7.89 -2.52 1.01
CA PHE A 89 -9.13 -2.46 1.77
C PHE A 89 -9.16 -3.53 2.86
N LEU A 90 -8.81 -4.77 2.55
CA LEU A 90 -8.78 -5.87 3.54
C LEU A 90 -7.79 -5.60 4.67
N THR A 91 -6.59 -5.13 4.36
CA THR A 91 -5.59 -4.76 5.37
C THR A 91 -6.10 -3.64 6.26
N TRP A 92 -6.73 -2.61 5.70
CA TRP A 92 -7.32 -1.53 6.48
C TRP A 92 -8.49 -1.98 7.35
N ALA A 93 -9.40 -2.78 6.78
CA ALA A 93 -10.59 -3.27 7.47
C ALA A 93 -10.24 -4.20 8.63
N LEU A 94 -9.30 -5.12 8.43
CA LEU A 94 -8.95 -6.17 9.39
C LEU A 94 -7.83 -5.78 10.35
N LEU A 95 -6.84 -5.01 9.88
CA LEU A 95 -5.65 -4.67 10.68
C LEU A 95 -5.60 -3.20 11.11
N HIS A 96 -6.60 -2.40 10.73
CA HIS A 96 -6.73 -0.97 11.08
C HIS A 96 -5.50 -0.12 10.71
N ARG A 97 -4.80 -0.52 9.64
CA ARG A 97 -3.64 0.18 9.07
C ARG A 97 -3.66 0.08 7.54
N PRO A 98 -2.99 0.97 6.78
CA PRO A 98 -2.87 0.80 5.35
C PRO A 98 -2.04 -0.45 5.01
N ALA A 99 -2.28 -1.02 3.84
CA ALA A 99 -1.33 -1.91 3.20
C ALA A 99 -0.09 -1.12 2.75
N PHE A 100 1.10 -1.62 3.10
CA PHE A 100 2.37 -1.05 2.68
C PHE A 100 3.01 -1.88 1.58
N THR A 101 3.32 -1.19 0.47
CA THR A 101 4.10 -1.74 -0.64
C THR A 101 5.52 -1.18 -0.56
N LEU A 102 6.50 -2.00 -0.20
CA LEU A 102 7.91 -1.61 -0.21
C LEU A 102 8.43 -1.63 -1.63
N LYS A 103 8.98 -0.50 -2.10
CA LYS A 103 9.48 -0.40 -3.47
C LYS A 103 10.96 -0.07 -3.49
N ALA A 104 11.72 -0.83 -4.27
CA ALA A 104 13.13 -0.54 -4.54
C ALA A 104 13.46 -0.64 -6.03
N ALA A 105 14.40 0.19 -6.48
CA ALA A 105 15.08 0.06 -7.76
C ALA A 105 16.53 -0.33 -7.46
N ILE A 106 16.95 -1.51 -7.90
CA ILE A 106 18.23 -2.11 -7.54
C ILE A 106 18.99 -2.55 -8.78
N THR A 107 20.32 -2.61 -8.64
CA THR A 107 21.19 -3.33 -9.56
C THR A 107 21.09 -4.84 -9.38
N LEU A 108 21.66 -5.61 -10.31
CA LEU A 108 21.70 -7.07 -10.27
C LEU A 108 22.33 -7.62 -8.98
N ASP A 109 23.30 -6.89 -8.42
CA ASP A 109 23.95 -7.18 -7.14
C ASP A 109 23.28 -6.51 -5.92
N GLY A 110 22.05 -6.01 -6.08
CA GLY A 110 21.19 -5.58 -4.98
C GLY A 110 21.40 -4.16 -4.45
N LYS A 111 22.10 -3.28 -5.19
CA LYS A 111 22.48 -1.94 -4.73
C LYS A 111 21.51 -0.86 -5.19
N ILE A 112 21.27 0.14 -4.34
CA ILE A 112 20.39 1.30 -4.61
C ILE A 112 21.15 2.59 -4.95
N ALA A 113 22.48 2.60 -4.83
CA ALA A 113 23.35 3.70 -5.20
C ALA A 113 24.80 3.22 -5.30
N THR A 114 25.68 3.98 -5.94
CA THR A 114 27.13 3.79 -5.85
C THR A 114 27.65 4.09 -4.43
N VAL A 115 28.91 3.75 -4.14
CA VAL A 115 29.59 4.13 -2.88
C VAL A 115 29.61 5.64 -2.64
N ALA A 116 29.63 6.43 -3.72
CA ALA A 116 29.55 7.89 -3.68
C ALA A 116 28.10 8.41 -3.56
N GLY A 117 27.11 7.54 -3.38
CA GLY A 117 25.71 7.90 -3.23
C GLY A 117 24.99 8.29 -4.53
N ARG A 118 25.56 7.98 -5.71
CA ARG A 118 24.89 8.26 -7.00
C ARG A 118 23.87 7.17 -7.31
N SER A 119 22.60 7.53 -7.45
CA SER A 119 21.45 6.62 -7.68
C SER A 119 20.69 6.89 -8.98
N LYS A 120 20.92 8.04 -9.62
CA LYS A 120 20.29 8.44 -10.88
C LYS A 120 21.18 8.05 -12.07
N TRP A 121 20.78 7.21 -13.02
CA TRP A 121 19.57 6.36 -13.06
C TRP A 121 19.98 4.88 -13.05
N ILE A 122 19.60 4.15 -11.99
CA ILE A 122 19.77 2.69 -11.94
C ILE A 122 18.86 2.02 -12.97
N THR A 123 17.55 2.29 -12.92
CA THR A 123 16.55 1.73 -13.85
C THR A 123 16.21 2.69 -14.99
N GLY A 124 15.77 2.12 -16.11
CA GLY A 124 15.37 2.80 -17.34
C GLY A 124 13.98 3.42 -17.30
N ASP A 125 13.59 4.00 -18.43
CA ASP A 125 12.43 4.90 -18.54
C ASP A 125 11.11 4.14 -18.35
N ALA A 126 10.98 2.94 -18.93
CA ALA A 126 9.80 2.09 -18.74
C ALA A 126 9.57 1.72 -17.26
N ALA A 127 10.63 1.39 -16.52
CA ALA A 127 10.54 1.13 -15.08
C ALA A 127 10.11 2.37 -14.31
N ARG A 128 10.67 3.55 -14.63
CA ARG A 128 10.27 4.81 -13.97
C ARG A 128 8.83 5.21 -14.30
N ALA A 129 8.35 4.94 -15.52
CA ALA A 129 6.95 5.13 -15.89
C ALA A 129 6.01 4.17 -15.14
N ASP A 130 6.45 2.94 -14.85
CA ASP A 130 5.70 2.01 -14.01
C ASP A 130 5.61 2.48 -12.55
N VAL A 131 6.69 3.05 -12.00
CA VAL A 131 6.64 3.68 -10.66
C VAL A 131 5.63 4.83 -10.61
N MET A 132 5.49 5.59 -11.69
CA MET A 132 4.47 6.64 -11.77
C MET A 132 3.04 6.05 -11.71
N ARG A 133 2.81 4.85 -12.26
CA ARG A 133 1.54 4.12 -12.08
C ARG A 133 1.37 3.66 -10.64
N LEU A 134 2.41 3.15 -9.99
CA LEU A 134 2.32 2.78 -8.57
C LEU A 134 1.91 3.98 -7.72
N ARG A 135 2.49 5.16 -7.92
CA ARG A 135 2.10 6.37 -7.18
C ARG A 135 0.64 6.77 -7.38
N ASP A 136 0.11 6.58 -8.59
CA ASP A 136 -1.27 6.88 -8.97
C ASP A 136 -2.28 5.96 -8.26
N THR A 137 -1.92 4.68 -8.12
CA THR A 137 -2.78 3.66 -7.52
C THR A 137 -2.67 3.55 -6.00
N HIS A 138 -1.80 4.31 -5.35
CA HIS A 138 -1.69 4.35 -3.88
C HIS A 138 -2.27 5.65 -3.33
N ASP A 139 -2.83 5.61 -2.13
CA ASP A 139 -3.36 6.80 -1.47
C ASP A 139 -2.24 7.71 -0.96
N ALA A 140 -1.11 7.12 -0.56
CA ALA A 140 0.05 7.84 -0.06
C ALA A 140 1.37 7.25 -0.57
N VAL A 141 2.40 8.10 -0.58
CA VAL A 141 3.80 7.71 -0.80
C VAL A 141 4.65 8.16 0.38
N LEU A 142 5.43 7.24 0.93
CA LEU A 142 6.22 7.43 2.13
C LEU A 142 7.71 7.38 1.82
N VAL A 143 8.45 8.36 2.33
CA VAL A 143 9.92 8.36 2.31
C VAL A 143 10.48 8.74 3.68
N GLY A 144 11.70 8.32 3.96
CA GLY A 144 12.47 8.88 5.07
C GLY A 144 13.07 10.25 4.72
N ILE A 145 13.35 11.07 5.73
CA ILE A 145 14.04 12.37 5.59
C ILE A 145 15.37 12.27 4.81
N GLY A 146 16.10 11.17 4.93
CA GLY A 146 17.34 10.97 4.16
C GLY A 146 17.13 11.04 2.65
N THR A 147 16.01 10.53 2.14
CA THR A 147 15.65 10.63 0.72
C THR A 147 15.34 12.07 0.33
N VAL A 148 14.63 12.81 1.17
CA VAL A 148 14.32 14.23 0.90
C VAL A 148 15.60 15.05 0.82
N LEU A 149 16.52 14.87 1.77
CA LEU A 149 17.78 15.60 1.79
C LEU A 149 18.71 15.24 0.62
N ALA A 150 18.70 13.99 0.16
CA ALA A 150 19.59 13.53 -0.90
C ALA A 150 19.05 13.82 -2.31
N ASP A 151 17.74 13.66 -2.52
CA ASP A 151 17.14 13.64 -3.86
C ASP A 151 16.17 14.79 -4.14
N ASP A 152 15.75 15.52 -3.10
CA ASP A 152 14.70 16.56 -3.12
C ASP A 152 13.51 16.20 -4.04
N PRO A 153 12.82 15.07 -3.80
CA PRO A 153 11.84 14.53 -4.74
C PRO A 153 10.51 15.30 -4.68
N TRP A 154 9.77 15.29 -5.79
CA TRP A 154 8.39 15.80 -5.83
C TRP A 154 7.36 14.82 -5.26
N LEU A 155 7.65 13.52 -5.36
CA LEU A 155 6.78 12.40 -4.95
C LEU A 155 5.37 12.40 -5.59
N THR A 156 5.24 13.01 -6.77
CA THR A 156 4.02 13.03 -7.58
C THR A 156 3.97 11.87 -8.57
N ALA A 157 2.77 11.46 -8.98
CA ALA A 157 2.57 10.44 -10.02
C ALA A 157 2.92 10.97 -11.42
N ARG A 158 2.79 12.29 -11.67
CA ARG A 158 3.11 12.91 -12.99
C ARG A 158 2.43 12.20 -14.17
N ARG A 159 1.18 11.79 -13.98
CA ARG A 159 0.35 11.14 -15.01
C ARG A 159 -0.81 12.06 -15.38
N GLN A 160 -1.05 12.23 -16.68
CA GLN A 160 -2.21 12.98 -17.16
C GLN A 160 -3.49 12.26 -16.74
N GLY A 161 -4.42 12.99 -16.11
CA GLY A 161 -5.65 12.43 -15.56
C GLY A 161 -5.46 11.48 -14.36
N GLY A 162 -4.22 11.31 -13.88
CA GLY A 162 -3.91 10.51 -12.71
C GLY A 162 -4.07 11.28 -11.40
N ARG A 163 -4.11 10.53 -10.30
CA ARG A 163 -4.15 11.04 -8.93
C ARG A 163 -2.72 11.18 -8.38
N ASN A 164 -2.46 12.26 -7.67
CA ASN A 164 -1.24 12.37 -6.87
C ASN A 164 -1.47 11.81 -5.47
N PRO A 165 -0.55 10.98 -4.94
CA PRO A 165 -0.67 10.46 -3.59
C PRO A 165 -0.39 11.55 -2.55
N ILE A 166 -0.92 11.35 -1.34
CA ILE A 166 -0.49 12.09 -0.15
C ILE A 166 1.00 11.82 0.07
N ARG A 167 1.78 12.86 0.34
CA ARG A 167 3.22 12.74 0.58
C ARG A 167 3.46 12.57 2.07
N VAL A 168 4.12 11.49 2.48
CA VAL A 168 4.45 11.22 3.89
C VAL A 168 5.97 11.23 4.06
N VAL A 169 6.48 12.12 4.90
CA VAL A 169 7.91 12.20 5.23
C VAL A 169 8.12 11.79 6.68
N VAL A 170 8.91 10.74 6.90
CA VAL A 170 9.33 10.32 8.25
C VAL A 170 10.58 11.09 8.64
N ASP A 171 10.43 12.00 9.60
CA ASP A 171 11.46 12.95 10.02
C ASP A 171 11.37 13.25 11.51
N SER A 172 11.99 12.39 12.33
CA SER A 172 11.98 12.50 13.80
C SER A 172 12.29 13.89 14.35
N ARG A 173 13.13 14.68 13.66
CA ARG A 173 13.68 15.95 14.16
C ARG A 173 13.32 17.15 13.27
N LEU A 174 12.35 16.97 12.35
CA LEU A 174 11.87 18.02 11.43
C LEU A 174 13.02 18.70 10.66
N ARG A 175 13.97 17.91 10.14
CA ARG A 175 15.09 18.39 9.31
C ARG A 175 14.69 18.68 7.86
N THR A 176 13.46 18.37 7.46
CA THR A 176 12.92 18.65 6.13
C THR A 176 13.10 20.15 5.85
N PRO A 177 13.79 20.54 4.76
CA PRO A 177 13.92 21.95 4.41
C PRO A 177 12.53 22.53 4.06
N PRO A 178 12.16 23.72 4.57
CA PRO A 178 10.89 24.37 4.20
C PRO A 178 10.74 24.62 2.68
N GLU A 179 11.86 24.68 1.95
CA GLU A 179 11.94 24.90 0.50
C GLU A 179 11.91 23.61 -0.32
N ALA A 180 11.87 22.43 0.32
CA ALA A 180 11.92 21.13 -0.35
C ALA A 180 10.74 20.95 -1.32
N ASN A 181 10.95 20.24 -2.43
CA ASN A 181 9.94 20.00 -3.47
C ASN A 181 8.69 19.29 -2.93
N VAL A 182 8.83 18.48 -1.88
CA VAL A 182 7.70 17.86 -1.15
C VAL A 182 6.80 18.87 -0.43
N LEU A 183 7.19 20.14 -0.31
CA LEU A 183 6.41 21.24 0.28
C LEU A 183 6.09 22.34 -0.73
N ARG A 184 6.61 22.25 -1.96
CA ARG A 184 6.35 23.27 -2.98
C ARG A 184 4.95 23.12 -3.57
N GLY A 185 4.32 24.28 -3.80
CA GLY A 185 3.00 24.44 -4.38
C GLY A 185 1.91 24.58 -3.31
N GLN A 186 1.33 25.78 -3.19
CA GLN A 186 0.22 26.06 -2.24
C GLN A 186 -1.03 25.19 -2.47
N HIS A 187 -1.16 24.63 -3.68
CA HIS A 187 -2.22 23.67 -4.06
C HIS A 187 -1.65 22.30 -4.47
N GLY A 188 -0.43 21.98 -4.04
CA GLY A 188 0.17 20.68 -4.27
C GLY A 188 -0.53 19.56 -3.49
N PRO A 189 -0.15 18.29 -3.70
CA PRO A 189 -0.69 17.19 -2.93
C PRO A 189 -0.45 17.41 -1.44
N ARG A 190 -1.42 17.02 -0.60
CA ARG A 190 -1.29 17.04 0.86
C ARG A 190 0.04 16.43 1.30
N THR A 191 0.76 17.10 2.20
CA THR A 191 2.02 16.61 2.77
C THR A 191 1.94 16.45 4.27
N ILE A 192 2.26 15.26 4.75
CA ILE A 192 2.35 14.90 6.17
C ILE A 192 3.82 14.72 6.53
N VAL A 193 4.27 15.39 7.58
CA VAL A 193 5.61 15.19 8.16
C VAL A 193 5.46 14.55 9.54
N ALA A 194 5.84 13.29 9.65
CA ALA A 194 5.78 12.52 10.89
C ALA A 194 7.06 12.71 11.72
N CYS A 195 6.93 13.16 12.96
CA CYS A 195 8.06 13.48 13.83
C CYS A 195 7.89 12.97 15.28
N GLY A 196 8.96 13.07 16.07
CA GLY A 196 8.93 12.71 17.48
C GLY A 196 8.28 13.77 18.36
N GLY A 197 7.79 13.38 19.53
CA GLY A 197 7.20 14.30 20.51
C GLY A 197 8.12 15.44 20.95
N ASP A 198 9.44 15.22 20.92
CA ASP A 198 10.49 16.19 21.27
C ASP A 198 11.06 16.95 20.06
N ALA A 199 10.41 16.90 18.89
CA ALA A 199 10.84 17.65 17.73
C ALA A 199 10.75 19.18 17.96
N PRO A 200 11.70 20.00 17.46
CA PRO A 200 11.73 21.43 17.75
C PRO A 200 10.51 22.19 17.22
N ALA A 201 9.82 22.94 18.09
CA ALA A 201 8.61 23.69 17.75
C ALA A 201 8.83 24.74 16.65
N ALA A 202 9.99 25.42 16.63
CA ALA A 202 10.32 26.39 15.59
C ALA A 202 10.40 25.76 14.18
N ARG A 203 10.88 24.51 14.09
CA ARG A 203 10.94 23.79 12.81
C ARG A 203 9.57 23.32 12.36
N GLU A 204 8.72 22.90 13.30
CA GLU A 204 7.31 22.61 13.01
C GLU A 204 6.60 23.83 12.44
N ALA A 205 6.73 25.00 13.10
CA ALA A 205 6.12 26.24 12.63
C ALA A 205 6.56 26.60 11.20
N ALA A 206 7.86 26.43 10.89
CA ALA A 206 8.38 26.69 9.55
C ALA A 206 7.80 25.76 8.47
N LEU A 207 7.54 24.49 8.81
CA LEU A 207 6.94 23.51 7.89
C LEU A 207 5.43 23.74 7.71
N VAL A 208 4.72 24.03 8.80
CA VAL A 208 3.29 24.37 8.78
C VAL A 208 3.04 25.64 7.95
N ALA A 209 3.93 26.64 8.05
CA ALA A 209 3.87 27.85 7.22
C ALA A 209 4.00 27.57 5.71
N ARG A 210 4.51 26.38 5.32
CA ARG A 210 4.60 25.90 3.94
C ARG A 210 3.50 24.91 3.57
N GLY A 211 2.49 24.75 4.42
CA GLY A 211 1.33 23.89 4.19
C GLY A 211 1.53 22.42 4.59
N ALA A 212 2.59 22.09 5.34
CA ALA A 212 2.76 20.74 5.87
C ALA A 212 1.82 20.48 7.05
N GLU A 213 1.23 19.28 7.08
CA GLU A 213 0.64 18.74 8.29
C GLU A 213 1.70 18.03 9.13
N VAL A 214 2.00 18.54 10.32
CA VAL A 214 2.98 17.92 11.20
C VAL A 214 2.30 16.97 12.17
N TRP A 215 2.70 15.71 12.14
CA TRP A 215 2.16 14.64 12.98
C TRP A 215 3.20 14.22 14.01
N ARG A 216 3.02 14.66 15.26
CA ARG A 216 3.80 14.18 16.40
C ARG A 216 3.36 12.77 16.79
N LEU A 217 4.32 11.86 16.91
CA LEU A 217 4.11 10.44 17.21
C LEU A 217 5.06 9.98 18.32
N ARG A 218 4.72 8.82 18.91
CA ARG A 218 5.65 8.12 19.82
C ARG A 218 6.93 7.75 19.09
N THR A 219 8.04 7.75 19.82
CA THR A 219 9.36 7.37 19.35
C THR A 219 9.87 6.17 20.12
N HIS A 220 10.78 5.42 19.50
CA HIS A 220 11.59 4.42 20.20
C HIS A 220 12.62 5.09 21.11
N ALA A 221 13.26 4.30 21.98
CA ALA A 221 14.39 4.77 22.80
C ALA A 221 15.53 5.40 21.98
N SER A 222 15.65 5.03 20.70
CA SER A 222 16.62 5.62 19.76
C SER A 222 16.22 7.01 19.21
N GLY A 223 15.09 7.57 19.64
CA GLY A 223 14.54 8.84 19.13
C GLY A 223 13.96 8.76 17.71
N ARG A 224 13.86 7.56 17.13
CA ARG A 224 13.23 7.32 15.83
C ARG A 224 11.71 7.23 15.97
N VAL A 225 10.96 7.82 15.04
CA VAL A 225 9.50 7.67 14.96
C VAL A 225 9.13 6.19 14.90
N ASP A 226 8.13 5.79 15.69
CA ASP A 226 7.57 4.44 15.62
C ASP A 226 6.65 4.31 14.40
N LEU A 227 7.08 3.54 13.39
CA LEU A 227 6.28 3.36 12.17
C LEU A 227 5.00 2.55 12.42
N SER A 228 4.92 1.75 13.50
CA SER A 228 3.67 1.09 13.88
C SER A 228 2.64 2.11 14.39
N ALA A 229 3.11 3.15 15.10
CA ALA A 229 2.27 4.28 15.49
C ALA A 229 1.79 5.09 14.26
N LEU A 230 2.70 5.32 13.31
CA LEU A 230 2.37 5.99 12.05
C LEU A 230 1.34 5.19 11.26
N ALA A 231 1.52 3.87 11.13
CA ALA A 231 0.59 2.98 10.43
C ALA A 231 -0.84 3.08 10.98
N HIS A 232 -1.00 3.03 12.30
CA HIS A 232 -2.30 3.19 12.95
C HIS A 232 -2.92 4.57 12.69
N ARG A 233 -2.11 5.64 12.77
CA ARG A 233 -2.58 7.01 12.52
C ARG A 233 -3.01 7.21 11.06
N LEU A 234 -2.29 6.61 10.11
CA LEU A 234 -2.66 6.61 8.69
C LEU A 234 -3.98 5.87 8.47
N GLY A 235 -4.16 4.68 9.08
CA GLY A 235 -5.40 3.91 8.98
C GLY A 235 -6.61 4.67 9.54
N LYS A 236 -6.45 5.32 10.70
CA LYS A 236 -7.47 6.21 11.28
C LYS A 236 -7.81 7.42 10.40
N ALA A 237 -6.86 7.89 9.60
CA ALA A 237 -7.07 8.96 8.64
C ALA A 237 -7.72 8.49 7.33
N GLY A 238 -8.14 7.22 7.24
CA GLY A 238 -8.78 6.64 6.05
C GLY A 238 -7.82 6.32 4.90
N ILE A 239 -6.51 6.31 5.15
CA ILE A 239 -5.50 5.94 4.16
C ILE A 239 -5.38 4.42 4.15
N THR A 240 -5.62 3.80 2.99
CA THR A 240 -5.70 2.33 2.85
C THR A 240 -4.47 1.72 2.19
N SER A 241 -3.72 2.51 1.42
CA SER A 241 -2.52 2.05 0.70
C SER A 241 -1.38 3.07 0.79
N VAL A 242 -0.17 2.58 1.06
CA VAL A 242 1.04 3.41 1.15
C VAL A 242 2.17 2.77 0.34
N LEU A 243 2.65 3.48 -0.68
CA LEU A 243 3.86 3.12 -1.41
C LEU A 243 5.08 3.63 -0.65
N VAL A 244 5.98 2.76 -0.23
CA VAL A 244 7.19 3.14 0.52
C VAL A 244 8.36 3.20 -0.44
N GLU A 245 8.83 4.42 -0.72
CA GLU A 245 9.93 4.68 -1.64
C GLU A 245 11.22 5.02 -0.88
N GLY A 246 12.00 3.98 -0.62
CA GLY A 246 13.40 4.15 -0.26
C GLY A 246 13.68 4.57 1.18
N GLY A 247 14.99 4.63 1.46
CA GLY A 247 15.55 4.59 2.81
C GLY A 247 15.67 3.14 3.27
N GLY A 248 16.86 2.53 3.09
CA GLY A 248 17.08 1.14 3.52
C GLY A 248 16.76 0.88 4.98
N GLU A 249 16.90 1.91 5.84
CA GLU A 249 16.51 1.88 7.25
C GLU A 249 14.98 1.82 7.47
N ILE A 250 14.18 2.51 6.63
CA ILE A 250 12.71 2.45 6.70
C ILE A 250 12.25 1.05 6.27
N HIS A 251 12.79 0.53 5.16
CA HIS A 251 12.49 -0.82 4.71
C HIS A 251 12.87 -1.87 5.76
N ALA A 252 14.06 -1.77 6.35
CA ALA A 252 14.51 -2.67 7.41
C ALA A 252 13.53 -2.66 8.60
N TYR A 253 13.17 -1.46 9.09
CA TYR A 253 12.20 -1.35 10.18
C TYR A 253 10.85 -1.97 9.83
N MET A 254 10.34 -1.73 8.63
CA MET A 254 9.04 -2.27 8.21
C MET A 254 9.06 -3.80 8.11
N LEU A 255 10.15 -4.39 7.62
CA LEU A 255 10.34 -5.83 7.61
C LEU A 255 10.40 -6.39 9.04
N GLU A 256 11.23 -5.80 9.91
CA GLU A 256 11.39 -6.19 11.32
C GLU A 256 10.06 -6.17 12.09
N ARG A 257 9.15 -5.26 11.73
CA ARG A 257 7.82 -5.12 12.37
C ARG A 257 6.69 -5.87 11.66
N GLY A 258 6.98 -6.63 10.60
CA GLY A 258 5.95 -7.33 9.83
C GLY A 258 4.95 -6.38 9.16
N LEU A 259 5.39 -5.19 8.77
CA LEU A 259 4.57 -4.16 8.15
C LEU A 259 4.59 -4.22 6.60
N ALA A 260 5.38 -5.11 5.99
CA ALA A 260 5.45 -5.23 4.53
C ALA A 260 4.39 -6.20 3.99
N ASP A 261 3.34 -5.68 3.34
CA ASP A 261 2.29 -6.50 2.71
C ASP A 261 2.61 -6.87 1.27
N GLU A 262 3.44 -6.05 0.62
CA GLU A 262 3.93 -6.27 -0.73
C GLU A 262 5.34 -5.71 -0.87
N ILE A 263 6.15 -6.37 -1.70
CA ILE A 263 7.43 -5.85 -2.16
C ILE A 263 7.40 -5.76 -3.68
N VAL A 264 7.76 -4.60 -4.23
CA VAL A 264 7.99 -4.39 -5.66
C VAL A 264 9.45 -4.02 -5.90
N ILE A 265 10.18 -4.91 -6.58
CA ILE A 265 11.58 -4.71 -6.94
C ILE A 265 11.68 -4.43 -8.43
N TYR A 266 12.34 -3.34 -8.80
CA TYR A 266 12.81 -3.08 -10.15
C TYR A 266 14.29 -3.45 -10.23
N LEU A 267 14.62 -4.50 -10.98
CA LEU A 267 15.96 -5.04 -11.15
C LEU A 267 16.54 -4.56 -12.47
N ALA A 268 17.60 -3.74 -12.40
CA ALA A 268 18.35 -3.28 -13.57
C ALA A 268 19.52 -4.23 -13.88
N PRO A 269 19.85 -4.47 -15.17
CA PRO A 269 20.96 -5.32 -15.60
C PRO A 269 22.32 -4.58 -15.45
N LYS A 270 22.61 -4.11 -14.24
CA LYS A 270 23.83 -3.37 -13.87
C LYS A 270 24.46 -4.04 -12.64
N VAL A 271 25.76 -3.92 -12.47
CA VAL A 271 26.48 -4.33 -11.25
C VAL A 271 27.24 -3.13 -10.73
N VAL A 272 27.09 -2.80 -9.45
CA VAL A 272 27.79 -1.66 -8.81
C VAL A 272 28.99 -2.12 -7.98
N GLY A 273 28.85 -3.24 -7.26
CA GLY A 273 29.88 -3.79 -6.38
C GLY A 273 30.14 -2.96 -5.12
N GLY A 274 31.19 -3.37 -4.39
CA GLY A 274 31.69 -2.67 -3.20
C GLY A 274 30.71 -2.58 -2.02
N PRO A 275 31.07 -1.82 -0.96
CA PRO A 275 30.22 -1.57 0.20
C PRO A 275 29.12 -0.53 -0.10
N ALA A 276 28.55 -0.59 -1.31
CA ALA A 276 27.43 0.22 -1.74
C ALA A 276 26.14 -0.16 -0.96
N LYS A 277 25.24 0.82 -0.84
CA LYS A 277 23.99 0.69 -0.07
C LYS A 277 23.06 -0.35 -0.69
N SER A 278 22.59 -1.28 0.13
CA SER A 278 21.50 -2.22 -0.21
C SER A 278 20.13 -1.57 0.01
N TRP A 279 19.09 -2.15 -0.60
CA TRP A 279 17.72 -1.63 -0.48
C TRP A 279 17.07 -1.91 0.89
N VAL A 280 17.58 -2.88 1.64
CA VAL A 280 17.29 -3.12 3.06
C VAL A 280 18.58 -2.85 3.85
N GLY A 281 18.51 -1.94 4.81
CA GLY A 281 19.61 -1.60 5.72
C GLY A 281 19.48 -2.32 7.05
N GLY A 282 19.75 -1.61 8.16
CA GLY A 282 19.64 -2.16 9.51
C GLY A 282 20.77 -3.10 9.91
N LYS A 283 20.62 -3.74 11.07
CA LYS A 283 21.63 -4.64 11.65
C LYS A 283 21.70 -5.99 10.95
N GLY A 284 20.66 -6.35 10.20
CA GLY A 284 20.51 -7.67 9.58
C GLY A 284 20.11 -8.76 10.57
N LEU A 285 19.88 -9.96 10.03
CA LEU A 285 19.49 -11.15 10.78
C LEU A 285 20.68 -12.12 10.84
N ALA A 286 20.89 -12.75 11.99
CA ALA A 286 22.00 -13.69 12.21
C ALA A 286 21.75 -15.10 11.65
N SER A 287 20.50 -15.44 11.30
CA SER A 287 20.11 -16.76 10.82
C SER A 287 19.14 -16.68 9.65
N LEU A 288 19.29 -17.58 8.67
CA LEU A 288 18.34 -17.77 7.57
C LEU A 288 16.96 -18.26 8.05
N THR A 289 16.88 -18.95 9.19
CA THR A 289 15.60 -19.38 9.76
C THR A 289 14.76 -18.21 10.27
N ALA A 290 15.40 -17.10 10.62
CA ALA A 290 14.73 -15.86 11.00
C ALA A 290 14.37 -14.98 9.80
N ALA A 291 14.79 -15.34 8.58
CA ALA A 291 14.57 -14.54 7.40
C ALA A 291 13.08 -14.34 7.11
N HIS A 292 12.72 -13.10 6.78
CA HIS A 292 11.38 -12.78 6.31
C HIS A 292 11.15 -13.50 4.97
N ARG A 293 10.14 -14.38 4.93
CA ARG A 293 9.83 -15.20 3.75
C ARG A 293 8.76 -14.53 2.90
N PHE A 294 9.01 -14.49 1.60
CA PHE A 294 8.08 -13.97 0.60
C PHE A 294 7.94 -14.97 -0.54
N VAL A 295 6.81 -14.90 -1.25
CA VAL A 295 6.52 -15.65 -2.47
C VAL A 295 6.22 -14.69 -3.61
N PHE A 296 6.39 -15.13 -4.86
CA PHE A 296 5.98 -14.34 -6.03
C PHE A 296 4.47 -14.11 -6.01
N ASP A 297 4.05 -12.85 -6.15
CA ASP A 297 2.62 -12.48 -6.29
C ASP A 297 2.16 -12.57 -7.76
N SER A 298 3.11 -12.51 -8.69
CA SER A 298 2.91 -12.64 -10.13
C SER A 298 4.21 -13.03 -10.83
N ASP A 299 4.10 -13.42 -12.10
CA ASP A 299 5.28 -13.59 -12.96
C ASP A 299 6.10 -12.29 -13.06
N PRO A 300 7.43 -12.39 -13.20
CA PRO A 300 8.30 -11.27 -13.52
C PRO A 300 7.85 -10.56 -14.81
N VAL A 301 7.79 -9.22 -14.76
CA VAL A 301 7.44 -8.41 -15.94
C VAL A 301 8.68 -7.71 -16.48
N ARG A 302 8.98 -7.90 -17.77
CA ARG A 302 10.05 -7.18 -18.45
C ARG A 302 9.59 -5.76 -18.81
N LEU A 303 10.40 -4.78 -18.45
CA LEU A 303 10.20 -3.36 -18.75
C LEU A 303 11.44 -2.87 -19.51
N ASP A 304 11.42 -3.07 -20.83
CA ASP A 304 12.58 -2.93 -21.70
C ASP A 304 13.77 -3.79 -21.24
N GLY A 305 14.81 -3.15 -20.70
CA GLY A 305 15.99 -3.80 -20.15
C GLY A 305 15.88 -4.21 -18.69
N ASP A 306 14.88 -3.70 -17.95
CA ASP A 306 14.70 -3.98 -16.53
C ASP A 306 13.66 -5.09 -16.29
N LEU A 307 13.65 -5.65 -15.08
CA LEU A 307 12.58 -6.53 -14.59
C LEU A 307 11.83 -5.89 -13.44
N ARG A 308 10.51 -6.06 -13.40
CA ARG A 308 9.69 -5.82 -12.21
C ARG A 308 9.27 -7.15 -11.59
N LEU A 309 9.60 -7.30 -10.32
CA LEU A 309 9.26 -8.45 -9.49
C LEU A 309 8.28 -8.00 -8.41
N ARG A 310 7.22 -8.79 -8.16
CA ARG A 310 6.26 -8.54 -7.08
C ARG A 310 6.23 -9.72 -6.13
N PHE A 311 6.27 -9.42 -4.84
CA PHE A 311 6.25 -10.43 -3.80
C PHE A 311 5.26 -10.07 -2.69
N VAL A 312 4.74 -11.10 -2.04
CA VAL A 312 3.88 -10.99 -0.84
C VAL A 312 4.42 -11.88 0.27
N PRO A 313 4.13 -11.58 1.55
CA PRO A 313 4.52 -12.45 2.66
C PRO A 313 4.10 -13.90 2.39
N ALA A 314 5.01 -14.83 2.64
CA ALA A 314 4.68 -16.25 2.55
C ALA A 314 3.62 -16.59 3.63
N PRO A 315 2.65 -17.46 3.32
CA PRO A 315 1.73 -17.98 4.34
C PRO A 315 2.53 -18.55 5.51
N ILE A 316 2.07 -18.30 6.73
CA ILE A 316 2.66 -18.93 7.92
C ILE A 316 2.42 -20.44 7.78
N PRO A 317 3.47 -21.28 7.74
CA PRO A 317 3.27 -22.72 7.66
C PRO A 317 2.52 -23.16 8.91
N VAL A 318 1.28 -23.65 8.73
CA VAL A 318 0.52 -24.30 9.78
C VAL A 318 1.30 -25.56 10.13
N ARG A 319 1.93 -25.60 11.31
CA ARG A 319 2.45 -26.88 11.82
C ARG A 319 1.25 -27.80 12.00
N PRO A 320 1.27 -29.04 11.49
CA PRO A 320 0.25 -30.00 11.88
C PRO A 320 0.26 -30.07 13.41
N MET A 321 -0.92 -29.94 14.01
CA MET A 321 -1.11 -30.22 15.42
C MET A 321 -0.60 -31.66 15.64
N PRO A 322 0.31 -31.90 16.60
CA PRO A 322 0.65 -33.28 16.92
C PRO A 322 -0.66 -34.03 17.20
N PRO A 323 -0.81 -35.28 16.72
CA PRO A 323 -2.00 -36.05 17.04
C PRO A 323 -2.17 -36.04 18.56
N ASP A 324 -3.38 -35.74 19.02
CA ASP A 324 -3.74 -35.91 20.41
C ASP A 324 -3.36 -37.35 20.79
N ILE A 325 -2.42 -37.47 21.72
CA ILE A 325 -2.12 -38.75 22.34
C ILE A 325 -3.24 -38.97 23.36
N ASP A 326 -4.36 -39.50 22.87
CA ASP A 326 -5.35 -40.19 23.69
C ASP A 326 -5.03 -41.68 23.67
N ASP A 327 -4.33 -42.11 24.74
CA ASP A 327 -4.50 -43.34 25.55
C ASP A 327 -3.21 -43.69 26.31
#